data_AF-A0AAD6SWD9-F1
#
_entry.id   AF-A0AAD6SWD9-F1
#
_cell.length_a   1.000
_cell.length_b   1.000
_cell.length_c   1.000
_cell.angle_alpha   90.00
_cell.angle_beta   90.00
_cell.angle_gamma   90.00
#
_symmetry.space_group_name_H-M   'P 1'
#
loop_
_entity.id
_entity.type
_entity.pdbx_description
1 polymer ?
#
loop_
_entity_poly.entity_id
_entity_poly.type
_entity_poly.pdbx_seq_one_letter_code
_entity_poly.pdbx_strand_id
1 'polypeptide(L)'
;MREIVHLQTGQCGNQIGAKFWEVLSDEHGIGGDGVYSGNSDLQLERISVYYNEVGGNNLGPWTQFRSGPLGGLFRPDNFVFGQNGAGNNWAKGHYTEGAELVDSVLDVVRKEAEGTDCLQGFQITHSLGGGTGSGMALHAVLSVHQLVENSDETFCIDNEALYDICFRTLKLATPTYGDLNHLVSCVMSGITTCLRFPGQLNSDLRKLAVNMVPFPRLHFFMTGYAPLTARGSANFRPVSIPELTQQMFDAKNMMAASDPRNGRYLTVAAVFRGKVAMKEVEEQMQNVQSKNSAGFKMAVTFIGNTTCIQELFKRVGDQFTAMFKRKAFLHWYTQEGMDEMEPSPTCKIWSPSNQQYQDATIEEEGEYEDELPVEEE
;
A
#
# COMPACT_ATOMS: atom_id res chain seq x y z
N MET A 1 22.11 1.18 8.23
CA MET A 1 22.15 1.52 6.80
C MET A 1 20.99 2.47 6.46
N ARG A 2 19.78 1.98 6.19
CA ARG A 2 18.54 2.76 6.05
C ARG A 2 17.31 1.85 6.26
N GLU A 3 16.91 1.70 7.52
CA GLU A 3 16.00 0.65 7.98
C GLU A 3 14.52 1.07 7.91
N ILE A 4 13.59 0.12 7.78
CA ILE A 4 12.13 0.37 7.81
C ILE A 4 11.49 -0.51 8.89
N VAL A 5 10.87 0.12 9.89
CA VAL A 5 10.09 -0.60 10.90
C VAL A 5 8.68 -0.83 10.37
N HIS A 6 8.31 -2.08 10.16
CA HIS A 6 6.99 -2.49 9.72
C HIS A 6 6.05 -2.65 10.93
N LEU A 7 4.76 -2.31 10.77
CA LEU A 7 3.73 -2.53 11.79
C LEU A 7 2.51 -3.22 11.14
N GLN A 8 1.97 -4.23 11.82
CA GLN A 8 0.79 -4.97 11.39
C GLN A 8 -0.28 -4.87 12.46
N THR A 9 -1.52 -4.58 12.07
CA THR A 9 -2.60 -4.30 13.04
C THR A 9 -3.93 -4.91 12.64
N GLY A 10 -4.59 -5.55 13.63
CA GLY A 10 -5.83 -6.28 13.43
C GLY A 10 -5.70 -7.51 12.52
N GLN A 11 -6.82 -8.24 12.36
CA GLN A 11 -6.84 -9.50 11.63
C GLN A 11 -6.37 -9.35 10.17
N CYS A 12 -6.83 -8.32 9.45
CA CYS A 12 -6.48 -8.11 8.05
C CYS A 12 -5.01 -7.70 7.88
N GLY A 13 -4.53 -6.75 8.70
CA GLY A 13 -3.13 -6.30 8.68
C GLY A 13 -2.15 -7.45 8.93
N ASN A 14 -2.43 -8.30 9.91
CA ASN A 14 -1.59 -9.46 10.24
C ASN A 14 -1.64 -10.55 9.15
N GLN A 15 -2.78 -10.79 8.50
CA GLN A 15 -2.88 -11.78 7.42
C GLN A 15 -2.19 -11.32 6.13
N ILE A 16 -2.35 -10.05 5.75
CA ILE A 16 -1.66 -9.46 4.60
C ILE A 16 -0.15 -9.39 4.89
N GLY A 17 0.23 -8.89 6.07
CA GLY A 17 1.61 -8.76 6.48
C GLY A 17 2.36 -10.08 6.59
N ALA A 18 1.71 -11.16 7.06
CA ALA A 18 2.28 -12.51 6.99
C ALA A 18 2.56 -12.95 5.55
N LYS A 19 1.65 -12.67 4.60
CA LYS A 19 1.85 -12.98 3.17
C LYS A 19 2.89 -12.09 2.51
N PHE A 20 3.03 -10.84 2.93
CA PHE A 20 4.12 -9.96 2.53
C PHE A 20 5.47 -10.54 2.96
N TRP A 21 5.63 -10.99 4.20
CA TRP A 21 6.88 -11.63 4.66
C TRP A 21 7.19 -12.97 3.99
N GLU A 22 6.17 -13.78 3.66
CA GLU A 22 6.36 -14.98 2.83
C GLU A 22 7.01 -14.62 1.49
N VAL A 23 6.40 -13.70 0.73
CA VAL A 23 6.94 -13.24 -0.56
C VAL A 23 8.31 -12.55 -0.41
N LEU A 24 8.54 -11.80 0.68
CA LEU A 24 9.84 -11.18 0.95
C LEU A 24 10.94 -12.22 1.18
N SER A 25 10.65 -13.25 1.98
CA SER A 25 11.63 -14.27 2.34
C SER A 25 11.95 -15.15 1.13
N ASP A 26 10.96 -15.52 0.33
CA ASP A 26 11.15 -16.20 -0.95
C ASP A 26 12.02 -15.38 -1.92
N GLU A 27 11.79 -14.06 -2.03
CA GLU A 27 12.57 -13.17 -2.90
C GLU A 27 14.01 -12.96 -2.45
N HIS A 28 14.26 -12.90 -1.14
CA HIS A 28 15.60 -12.76 -0.57
C HIS A 28 16.29 -14.11 -0.29
N GLY A 29 15.61 -15.24 -0.52
CA GLY A 29 16.17 -16.58 -0.32
C GLY A 29 16.39 -16.96 1.14
N ILE A 30 15.52 -16.49 2.05
CA ILE A 30 15.58 -16.76 3.49
C ILE A 30 14.61 -17.89 3.84
N GLY A 31 15.11 -18.94 4.49
CA GLY A 31 14.31 -20.05 4.99
C GLY A 31 13.44 -19.68 6.21
N GLY A 32 12.45 -20.50 6.52
CA GLY A 32 11.59 -20.32 7.71
C GLY A 32 12.29 -20.50 9.06
N ASP A 33 13.58 -20.87 9.04
CA ASP A 33 14.53 -20.94 10.13
C ASP A 33 15.40 -19.67 10.28
N GLY A 34 15.31 -18.72 9.35
CA GLY A 34 16.13 -17.50 9.32
C GLY A 34 17.47 -17.64 8.60
N VAL A 35 17.75 -18.80 7.99
CA VAL A 35 19.01 -19.06 7.29
C VAL A 35 18.89 -18.61 5.84
N TYR A 36 19.90 -17.88 5.33
CA TYR A 36 20.01 -17.56 3.90
C TYR A 36 20.41 -18.80 3.09
N SER A 37 19.55 -19.20 2.17
CA SER A 37 19.78 -20.23 1.14
C SER A 37 19.59 -19.68 -0.28
N GLY A 38 19.85 -18.38 -0.47
CA GLY A 38 19.75 -17.71 -1.77
C GLY A 38 20.93 -18.01 -2.71
N ASN A 39 20.83 -17.51 -3.94
CA ASN A 39 21.75 -17.84 -5.04
C ASN A 39 22.38 -16.58 -5.70
N SER A 40 22.25 -15.41 -5.08
CA SER A 40 22.67 -14.13 -5.67
C SER A 40 22.97 -13.09 -4.61
N ASP A 41 24.16 -12.48 -4.66
CA ASP A 41 24.63 -11.47 -3.71
C ASP A 41 23.71 -10.24 -3.63
N LEU A 42 23.01 -9.92 -4.74
CA LEU A 42 22.00 -8.86 -4.82
C LEU A 42 20.82 -9.07 -3.87
N GLN A 43 20.59 -10.30 -3.39
CA GLN A 43 19.57 -10.61 -2.38
C GLN A 43 19.99 -10.14 -0.97
N LEU A 44 21.29 -10.00 -0.71
CA LEU A 44 21.86 -9.59 0.58
C LEU A 44 22.20 -8.09 0.63
N GLU A 45 22.52 -7.45 -0.49
CA GLU A 45 23.04 -6.07 -0.56
C GLU A 45 22.23 -5.02 0.21
N ARG A 46 20.90 -5.18 0.32
CA ARG A 46 20.02 -4.29 1.11
C ARG A 46 19.10 -5.05 2.07
N ILE A 47 19.52 -6.23 2.53
CA ILE A 47 18.67 -7.06 3.41
C ILE A 47 18.34 -6.37 4.74
N SER A 48 19.25 -5.51 5.23
CA SER A 48 19.08 -4.75 6.47
C SER A 48 17.89 -3.79 6.47
N VAL A 49 17.32 -3.46 5.31
CA VAL A 49 16.15 -2.56 5.21
C VAL A 49 14.94 -3.16 5.92
N TYR A 50 14.78 -4.49 5.90
CA TYR A 50 13.63 -5.20 6.47
C TYR A 50 13.98 -6.34 7.45
N TYR A 51 15.24 -6.75 7.55
CA TYR A 51 15.72 -7.80 8.44
C TYR A 51 16.83 -7.29 9.36
N ASN A 52 16.88 -7.79 10.59
CA ASN A 52 17.97 -7.58 11.53
C ASN A 52 18.83 -8.86 11.61
N GLU A 53 20.16 -8.74 11.63
CA GLU A 53 21.05 -9.90 11.76
C GLU A 53 21.20 -10.30 13.23
N VAL A 54 20.66 -11.48 13.57
CA VAL A 54 20.64 -12.00 14.94
C VAL A 54 21.78 -13.01 15.14
N GLY A 55 23.01 -12.48 15.08
CA GLY A 55 24.22 -13.12 15.62
C GLY A 55 24.58 -14.48 15.02
N GLY A 56 25.15 -14.48 13.81
CA GLY A 56 25.68 -15.68 13.16
C GLY A 56 24.85 -16.14 11.97
N ASN A 57 24.76 -15.30 10.94
CA ASN A 57 24.07 -15.56 9.66
C ASN A 57 22.54 -15.76 9.73
N ASN A 58 21.92 -15.70 10.91
CA ASN A 58 20.47 -15.77 11.08
C ASN A 58 19.83 -14.38 10.90
N LEU A 59 18.83 -14.27 10.03
CA LEU A 59 18.14 -13.03 9.71
C LEU A 59 16.69 -13.08 10.22
N GLY A 60 16.32 -12.13 11.07
CA GLY A 60 14.98 -12.01 11.64
C GLY A 60 14.31 -10.67 11.30
N PRO A 61 13.11 -10.66 10.68
CA PRO A 61 12.38 -9.43 10.40
C PRO A 61 11.64 -8.88 11.62
N TRP A 62 11.41 -7.56 11.62
CA TRP A 62 11.06 -6.74 12.80
C TRP A 62 9.65 -6.94 13.41
N THR A 63 8.83 -7.90 12.97
CA THR A 63 7.41 -8.10 13.40
C THR A 63 7.13 -9.57 13.75
N GLN A 64 5.87 -10.04 13.90
CA GLN A 64 5.58 -11.49 13.99
C GLN A 64 4.12 -11.92 13.70
N PHE A 65 3.96 -13.17 13.21
CA PHE A 65 2.73 -13.98 13.32
C PHE A 65 3.05 -15.39 13.87
N ARG A 66 2.29 -15.95 14.83
CA ARG A 66 2.61 -17.27 15.47
C ARG A 66 2.29 -18.50 14.62
N SER A 67 1.39 -18.40 13.65
CA SER A 67 0.75 -19.57 13.02
C SER A 67 0.80 -19.52 11.49
N GLY A 68 2.01 -19.52 10.93
CA GLY A 68 2.27 -19.59 9.49
C GLY A 68 3.64 -20.24 9.19
N PRO A 69 4.00 -20.45 7.91
CA PRO A 69 5.24 -21.15 7.52
C PRO A 69 6.52 -20.51 8.09
N LEU A 70 6.52 -19.17 8.22
CA LEU A 70 7.62 -18.38 8.77
C LEU A 70 7.45 -18.05 10.27
N GLY A 71 6.57 -18.75 11.00
CA GLY A 71 6.18 -18.34 12.36
C GLY A 71 7.32 -18.28 13.38
N GLY A 72 8.42 -19.00 13.15
CA GLY A 72 9.64 -19.01 13.98
C GLY A 72 10.70 -17.96 13.59
N LEU A 73 10.54 -17.27 12.46
CA LEU A 73 11.51 -16.30 11.90
C LEU A 73 11.69 -15.02 12.73
N PHE A 74 10.79 -14.81 13.68
CA PHE A 74 10.35 -13.52 14.17
C PHE A 74 10.53 -13.41 15.71
N ARG A 75 10.72 -12.19 16.23
CA ARG A 75 11.04 -11.95 17.66
C ARG A 75 9.81 -12.06 18.58
N PRO A 76 9.81 -12.98 19.59
CA PRO A 76 8.69 -13.13 20.54
C PRO A 76 8.38 -11.89 21.39
N ASP A 77 9.38 -11.02 21.61
CA ASP A 77 9.25 -9.73 22.29
C ASP A 77 8.33 -8.75 21.55
N ASN A 78 8.20 -8.90 20.22
CA ASN A 78 7.51 -7.93 19.37
C ASN A 78 6.00 -8.22 19.28
N PHE A 79 5.49 -9.11 20.14
CA PHE A 79 4.08 -9.41 20.29
C PHE A 79 3.41 -8.52 21.32
N VAL A 80 2.53 -7.65 20.84
CA VAL A 80 1.57 -6.93 21.69
C VAL A 80 0.16 -7.35 21.27
N PHE A 81 -0.58 -7.98 22.18
CA PHE A 81 -1.94 -8.44 21.94
C PHE A 81 -2.81 -8.29 23.19
N GLY A 82 -4.01 -7.73 23.01
CA GLY A 82 -5.03 -7.66 24.07
C GLY A 82 -5.71 -9.02 24.27
N GLN A 83 -6.35 -9.20 25.43
CA GLN A 83 -7.19 -10.38 25.69
C GLN A 83 -8.56 -10.28 25.02
N ASN A 84 -9.07 -9.05 24.86
CA ASN A 84 -10.33 -8.74 24.20
C ASN A 84 -10.10 -8.34 22.73
N GLY A 85 -11.13 -8.49 21.91
CA GLY A 85 -11.17 -7.96 20.54
C GLY A 85 -12.20 -6.84 20.41
N ALA A 86 -11.89 -5.80 19.63
CA ALA A 86 -12.75 -4.63 19.46
C ALA A 86 -14.10 -4.91 18.75
N GLY A 87 -14.37 -6.16 18.31
CA GLY A 87 -15.70 -6.59 17.87
C GLY A 87 -16.29 -5.86 16.66
N ASN A 88 -15.44 -5.37 15.75
CA ASN A 88 -15.79 -4.46 14.65
C ASN A 88 -16.40 -3.12 15.08
N ASN A 89 -16.27 -2.75 16.35
CA ASN A 89 -16.52 -1.40 16.84
C ASN A 89 -15.22 -0.59 16.80
N TRP A 90 -15.22 0.50 16.03
CA TRP A 90 -14.08 1.42 15.95
C TRP A 90 -13.82 2.12 17.29
N ALA A 91 -14.89 2.55 17.99
CA ALA A 91 -14.77 3.29 19.24
C ALA A 91 -14.15 2.43 20.35
N LYS A 92 -14.38 1.11 20.35
CA LYS A 92 -13.63 0.16 21.19
C LYS A 92 -12.15 0.10 20.86
N GLY A 93 -11.83 0.01 19.57
CA GLY A 93 -10.45 0.00 19.12
C GLY A 93 -9.72 1.32 19.43
N HIS A 94 -10.43 2.44 19.56
CA HIS A 94 -9.83 3.75 19.77
C HIS A 94 -9.88 4.23 21.23
N TYR A 95 -11.04 4.29 21.88
CA TYR A 95 -11.20 4.93 23.20
C TYR A 95 -11.03 4.00 24.40
N THR A 96 -11.17 2.68 24.23
CA THR A 96 -11.08 1.70 25.33
C THR A 96 -9.96 0.68 25.10
N GLU A 97 -10.28 -0.49 24.54
CA GLU A 97 -9.38 -1.66 24.43
C GLU A 97 -8.05 -1.38 23.70
N GLY A 98 -8.03 -0.44 22.74
CA GLY A 98 -6.81 -0.06 22.03
C GLY A 98 -5.99 1.04 22.71
N ALA A 99 -6.61 1.88 23.54
CA ALA A 99 -5.91 2.89 24.32
C ALA A 99 -5.07 2.24 25.44
N GLU A 100 -5.60 1.21 26.11
CA GLU A 100 -4.85 0.43 27.10
C GLU A 100 -3.64 -0.32 26.49
N LEU A 101 -3.67 -0.58 25.19
CA LEU A 101 -2.66 -1.39 24.49
C LEU A 101 -1.63 -0.55 23.72
N VAL A 102 -1.88 0.75 23.49
CA VAL A 102 -1.03 1.58 22.62
C VAL A 102 0.37 1.80 23.19
N ASP A 103 0.50 2.07 24.49
CA ASP A 103 1.80 2.35 25.13
C ASP A 103 2.73 1.14 25.03
N SER A 104 2.19 -0.08 25.19
CA SER A 104 2.95 -1.32 24.99
C SER A 104 3.44 -1.49 23.55
N VAL A 105 2.68 -1.04 22.55
CA VAL A 105 3.14 -1.00 21.15
C VAL A 105 4.22 0.08 20.97
N LEU A 106 4.01 1.28 21.51
CA LEU A 106 4.94 2.40 21.35
C LEU A 106 6.31 2.11 22.00
N ASP A 107 6.35 1.39 23.11
CA ASP A 107 7.60 0.97 23.75
C ASP A 107 8.35 -0.09 22.92
N VAL A 108 7.64 -1.06 22.31
CA VAL A 108 8.24 -2.03 21.37
C VAL A 108 8.74 -1.33 20.09
N VAL A 109 7.96 -0.41 19.53
CA VAL A 109 8.32 0.38 18.36
C VAL A 109 9.52 1.27 18.64
N ARG A 110 9.61 1.87 19.85
CA ARG A 110 10.78 2.65 20.28
C ARG A 110 12.03 1.77 20.42
N LYS A 111 11.92 0.62 21.08
CA LYS A 111 13.02 -0.36 21.23
C LYS A 111 13.59 -0.80 19.87
N GLU A 112 12.73 -1.06 18.88
CA GLU A 112 13.22 -1.47 17.55
C GLU A 112 13.70 -0.28 16.71
N ALA A 113 13.15 0.93 16.88
CA ALA A 113 13.70 2.15 16.25
C ALA A 113 15.09 2.50 16.80
N GLU A 114 15.31 2.39 18.12
CA GLU A 114 16.62 2.50 18.77
C GLU A 114 17.60 1.39 18.32
N GLY A 115 17.07 0.28 17.79
CA GLY A 115 17.84 -0.81 17.18
C GLY A 115 18.24 -0.59 15.72
N THR A 116 17.96 0.58 15.12
CA THR A 116 18.34 0.91 13.74
C THR A 116 19.51 1.90 13.67
N ASP A 117 20.37 1.79 12.66
CA ASP A 117 21.41 2.80 12.40
C ASP A 117 20.79 4.12 11.90
N CYS A 118 19.79 4.04 11.02
CA CYS A 118 19.18 5.19 10.34
C CYS A 118 17.78 4.84 9.84
N LEU A 119 16.78 4.88 10.73
CA LEU A 119 15.37 4.70 10.40
C LEU A 119 14.92 5.63 9.24
N GLN A 120 14.37 5.05 8.17
CA GLN A 120 13.71 5.81 7.09
C GLN A 120 12.31 6.29 7.49
N GLY A 121 11.57 5.43 8.20
CA GLY A 121 10.17 5.63 8.56
C GLY A 121 9.48 4.32 8.91
N PHE A 122 8.14 4.37 9.00
CA PHE A 122 7.29 3.27 9.44
C PHE A 122 6.35 2.80 8.31
N GLN A 123 6.27 1.49 8.09
CA GLN A 123 5.32 0.91 7.12
C GLN A 123 4.17 0.20 7.85
N ILE A 124 3.02 0.87 7.99
CA ILE A 124 1.84 0.31 8.66
C ILE A 124 0.99 -0.48 7.67
N THR A 125 0.44 -1.62 8.07
CA THR A 125 -0.52 -2.41 7.29
C THR A 125 -1.71 -2.80 8.16
N HIS A 126 -2.90 -2.39 7.72
CA HIS A 126 -4.12 -2.37 8.52
C HIS A 126 -5.39 -2.41 7.65
N SER A 127 -6.57 -2.32 8.26
CA SER A 127 -7.85 -2.30 7.52
C SER A 127 -8.86 -1.32 8.11
N LEU A 128 -9.29 -0.35 7.30
CA LEU A 128 -10.22 0.72 7.68
C LEU A 128 -11.58 0.21 8.17
N GLY A 129 -12.08 -0.92 7.63
CA GLY A 129 -13.39 -1.49 7.97
C GLY A 129 -13.43 -2.44 9.18
N GLY A 130 -12.32 -2.61 9.91
CA GLY A 130 -12.28 -3.43 11.12
C GLY A 130 -12.73 -2.68 12.38
N GLY A 131 -12.51 -3.29 13.56
CA GLY A 131 -12.53 -2.60 14.87
C GLY A 131 -11.13 -2.31 15.40
N THR A 132 -10.27 -3.34 15.47
CA THR A 132 -8.88 -3.19 15.96
C THR A 132 -7.95 -2.62 14.89
N GLY A 133 -7.94 -3.19 13.68
CA GLY A 133 -7.11 -2.71 12.57
C GLY A 133 -7.49 -1.32 12.06
N SER A 134 -8.70 -0.85 12.39
CA SER A 134 -9.02 0.56 12.36
C SER A 134 -8.59 1.18 13.71
N GLY A 135 -9.45 1.16 14.73
CA GLY A 135 -9.36 1.93 15.98
C GLY A 135 -8.02 1.94 16.71
N MET A 136 -7.30 0.81 16.76
CA MET A 136 -6.03 0.71 17.49
C MET A 136 -4.86 1.25 16.67
N ALA A 137 -4.79 0.93 15.37
CA ALA A 137 -3.87 1.61 14.44
C ALA A 137 -4.19 3.11 14.39
N LEU A 138 -5.47 3.45 14.50
CA LEU A 138 -5.96 4.81 14.64
C LEU A 138 -5.52 5.48 15.95
N HIS A 139 -5.38 4.77 17.07
CA HIS A 139 -4.85 5.39 18.30
C HIS A 139 -3.38 5.80 18.16
N ALA A 140 -2.66 5.23 17.19
CA ALA A 140 -1.32 5.69 16.81
C ALA A 140 -1.30 6.76 15.69
N VAL A 141 -2.20 6.72 14.69
CA VAL A 141 -2.09 7.54 13.45
C VAL A 141 -3.41 8.19 12.94
N LEU A 142 -4.57 7.75 13.42
CA LEU A 142 -5.93 8.13 13.05
C LEU A 142 -6.36 7.86 11.56
N SER A 143 -7.64 8.07 11.23
CA SER A 143 -8.35 7.58 10.00
C SER A 143 -8.20 8.56 8.84
N VAL A 144 -8.92 8.40 7.71
CA VAL A 144 -8.78 9.24 6.49
C VAL A 144 -8.56 10.74 6.76
N HIS A 145 -9.30 11.36 7.70
CA HIS A 145 -9.10 12.77 8.11
C HIS A 145 -7.67 13.11 8.58
N GLN A 146 -7.00 12.15 9.20
CA GLN A 146 -5.66 12.24 9.78
C GLN A 146 -4.61 11.46 9.00
N LEU A 147 -4.97 10.45 8.19
CA LEU A 147 -4.08 9.97 7.12
C LEU A 147 -3.75 11.14 6.17
N VAL A 148 -4.74 12.00 5.89
CA VAL A 148 -4.59 13.28 5.17
C VAL A 148 -3.58 14.25 5.84
N GLU A 149 -3.20 14.06 7.10
CA GLU A 149 -2.36 15.02 7.86
C GLU A 149 -1.08 14.39 8.50
N ASN A 150 -1.05 13.07 8.69
CA ASN A 150 -0.03 12.34 9.47
C ASN A 150 0.68 11.22 8.68
N SER A 151 0.30 10.93 7.42
CA SER A 151 0.99 9.94 6.58
C SER A 151 1.55 10.61 5.32
N ASP A 152 2.84 10.36 5.00
CA ASP A 152 3.45 10.88 3.77
C ASP A 152 2.92 10.18 2.50
N GLU A 153 2.53 8.90 2.62
CA GLU A 153 2.05 8.05 1.53
C GLU A 153 0.94 7.11 2.02
N THR A 154 -0.18 6.99 1.29
CA THR A 154 -1.21 5.98 1.54
C THR A 154 -1.54 5.21 0.26
N PHE A 155 -1.24 3.90 0.24
CA PHE A 155 -1.59 3.01 -0.86
C PHE A 155 -3.01 2.48 -0.69
N CYS A 156 -3.94 2.92 -1.55
CA CYS A 156 -5.32 2.48 -1.50
C CYS A 156 -5.48 1.09 -2.15
N ILE A 157 -6.06 0.17 -1.37
CA ILE A 157 -6.35 -1.21 -1.77
C ILE A 157 -7.79 -1.54 -1.37
N ASP A 158 -8.58 -2.02 -2.32
CA ASP A 158 -10.02 -2.24 -2.22
C ASP A 158 -10.38 -3.71 -2.41
N ASN A 159 -11.11 -4.27 -1.45
CA ASN A 159 -11.59 -5.64 -1.51
C ASN A 159 -12.59 -5.87 -2.65
N GLU A 160 -13.33 -4.85 -3.10
CA GLU A 160 -14.25 -4.97 -4.23
C GLU A 160 -13.47 -5.20 -5.54
N ALA A 161 -12.42 -4.38 -5.77
CA ALA A 161 -11.54 -4.53 -6.93
C ALA A 161 -10.74 -5.84 -6.89
N LEU A 162 -10.16 -6.20 -5.74
CA LEU A 162 -9.44 -7.47 -5.57
C LEU A 162 -10.35 -8.68 -5.85
N TYR A 163 -11.59 -8.67 -5.37
CA TYR A 163 -12.56 -9.73 -5.64
C TYR A 163 -12.91 -9.82 -7.13
N ASP A 164 -13.14 -8.69 -7.79
CA ASP A 164 -13.40 -8.63 -9.22
C ASP A 164 -12.21 -9.10 -10.07
N ILE A 165 -10.97 -8.79 -9.69
CA ILE A 165 -9.75 -9.33 -10.32
C ILE A 165 -9.71 -10.85 -10.17
N CYS A 166 -9.90 -11.37 -8.96
CA CYS A 166 -9.91 -12.82 -8.71
C CYS A 166 -11.01 -13.55 -9.51
N PHE A 167 -12.23 -13.02 -9.54
CA PHE A 167 -13.37 -13.64 -10.18
C PHE A 167 -13.37 -13.45 -11.70
N ARG A 168 -13.22 -12.22 -12.19
CA ARG A 168 -13.34 -11.88 -13.62
C ARG A 168 -12.05 -12.13 -14.40
N THR A 169 -10.88 -11.82 -13.84
CA THR A 169 -9.58 -11.90 -14.54
C THR A 169 -8.88 -13.23 -14.29
N LEU A 170 -8.71 -13.64 -13.03
CA LEU A 170 -8.05 -14.91 -12.67
C LEU A 170 -8.96 -16.15 -12.79
N LYS A 171 -10.27 -15.96 -13.03
CA LYS A 171 -11.29 -17.01 -13.20
C LYS A 171 -11.45 -17.94 -11.98
N LEU A 172 -11.22 -17.42 -10.78
CA LEU A 172 -11.49 -18.15 -9.54
C LEU A 172 -12.99 -18.13 -9.25
N ALA A 173 -13.64 -19.29 -9.33
CA ALA A 173 -15.09 -19.40 -9.13
C ALA A 173 -15.56 -19.04 -7.71
N THR A 174 -14.68 -19.17 -6.72
CA THR A 174 -14.88 -18.75 -5.33
C THR A 174 -13.58 -18.14 -4.80
N PRO A 175 -13.38 -16.81 -4.96
CA PRO A 175 -12.21 -16.12 -4.43
C PRO A 175 -12.12 -16.25 -2.90
N THR A 176 -10.95 -16.65 -2.38
CA THR A 176 -10.70 -16.71 -0.94
C THR A 176 -9.86 -15.53 -0.47
N TYR A 177 -9.92 -15.18 0.82
CA TYR A 177 -8.99 -14.20 1.39
C TYR A 177 -7.52 -14.57 1.16
N GLY A 178 -7.17 -15.85 1.00
CA GLY A 178 -5.82 -16.27 0.62
C GLY A 178 -5.41 -15.80 -0.77
N ASP A 179 -6.33 -15.80 -1.74
CA ASP A 179 -6.08 -15.33 -3.10
C ASP A 179 -6.05 -13.78 -3.17
N LEU A 180 -6.90 -13.10 -2.41
CA LEU A 180 -6.87 -11.64 -2.28
C LEU A 180 -5.57 -11.17 -1.61
N ASN A 181 -5.20 -11.76 -0.47
CA ASN A 181 -3.96 -11.41 0.25
C ASN A 181 -2.71 -11.72 -0.59
N HIS A 182 -2.76 -12.73 -1.47
CA HIS A 182 -1.67 -12.99 -2.42
C HIS A 182 -1.49 -11.84 -3.42
N LEU A 183 -2.58 -11.33 -4.03
CA LEU A 183 -2.50 -10.15 -4.90
C LEU A 183 -1.90 -8.93 -4.16
N VAL A 184 -2.34 -8.69 -2.92
CA VAL A 184 -1.80 -7.60 -2.09
C VAL A 184 -0.31 -7.81 -1.79
N SER A 185 0.13 -9.02 -1.47
CA SER A 185 1.55 -9.32 -1.22
C SER A 185 2.44 -9.07 -2.44
N CYS A 186 1.94 -9.36 -3.65
CA CYS A 186 2.64 -9.05 -4.90
C CYS A 186 2.77 -7.53 -5.13
N VAL A 187 1.71 -6.76 -4.85
CA VAL A 187 1.71 -5.28 -4.94
C VAL A 187 2.68 -4.68 -3.92
N MET A 188 2.62 -5.11 -2.65
CA MET A 188 3.53 -4.64 -1.59
C MET A 188 4.99 -5.00 -1.88
N SER A 189 5.26 -6.21 -2.38
CA SER A 189 6.60 -6.58 -2.85
C SER A 189 7.07 -5.67 -4.00
N GLY A 190 6.20 -5.40 -4.96
CA GLY A 190 6.45 -4.50 -6.09
C GLY A 190 6.83 -3.08 -5.67
N ILE A 191 6.01 -2.43 -4.84
CA ILE A 191 6.27 -1.08 -4.30
C ILE A 191 7.61 -1.04 -3.56
N THR A 192 7.86 -2.02 -2.69
CA THR A 192 9.08 -2.07 -1.86
C THR A 192 10.34 -2.53 -2.61
N THR A 193 10.23 -2.93 -3.89
CA THR A 193 11.37 -3.46 -4.68
C THR A 193 12.53 -2.46 -4.78
N CYS A 194 12.24 -1.17 -4.99
CA CYS A 194 13.28 -0.13 -5.12
C CYS A 194 14.07 0.12 -3.82
N LEU A 195 13.46 -0.20 -2.68
CA LEU A 195 14.07 -0.10 -1.35
C LEU A 195 14.97 -1.31 -1.09
N ARG A 196 14.48 -2.51 -1.45
CA ARG A 196 15.08 -3.83 -1.14
C ARG A 196 16.16 -4.32 -2.09
N PHE A 197 16.24 -3.77 -3.30
CA PHE A 197 17.26 -4.15 -4.29
C PHE A 197 17.96 -2.91 -4.85
N PRO A 198 19.24 -3.01 -5.24
CA PRO A 198 19.88 -1.96 -6.01
C PRO A 198 19.20 -1.80 -7.38
N GLY A 199 18.95 -0.55 -7.76
CA GLY A 199 18.39 -0.18 -9.06
C GLY A 199 19.03 1.10 -9.58
N GLN A 200 18.82 1.41 -10.86
CA GLN A 200 19.28 2.69 -11.42
C GLN A 200 18.51 3.87 -10.80
N LEU A 201 17.21 3.71 -10.59
CA LEU A 201 16.39 4.65 -9.80
C LEU A 201 16.57 4.35 -8.30
N ASN A 202 17.57 4.97 -7.68
CA ASN A 202 17.82 4.87 -6.24
C ASN A 202 16.86 5.78 -5.44
N SER A 203 15.58 5.42 -5.43
CA SER A 203 14.56 6.00 -4.56
C SER A 203 14.65 5.41 -3.15
N ASP A 204 14.73 6.31 -2.18
CA ASP A 204 14.33 6.06 -0.80
C ASP A 204 12.87 6.48 -0.62
N LEU A 205 12.25 6.18 0.53
CA LEU A 205 10.84 6.55 0.78
C LEU A 205 10.59 8.05 0.58
N ARG A 206 11.54 8.92 0.99
CA ARG A 206 11.40 10.38 0.86
C ARG A 206 11.41 10.83 -0.60
N LYS A 207 12.22 10.22 -1.46
CA LYS A 207 12.21 10.47 -2.91
C LYS A 207 10.97 9.93 -3.60
N LEU A 208 10.40 8.82 -3.13
CA LEU A 208 9.13 8.32 -3.66
C LEU A 208 8.03 9.34 -3.36
N ALA A 209 7.90 9.78 -2.10
CA ALA A 209 6.95 10.81 -1.69
C ALA A 209 7.15 12.13 -2.47
N VAL A 210 8.38 12.66 -2.56
CA VAL A 210 8.66 13.91 -3.30
C VAL A 210 8.33 13.81 -4.79
N ASN A 211 8.48 12.63 -5.42
CA ASN A 211 8.14 12.43 -6.83
C ASN A 211 6.65 12.15 -7.06
N MET A 212 5.91 11.70 -6.03
CA MET A 212 4.53 11.21 -6.16
C MET A 212 3.48 12.13 -5.51
N VAL A 213 3.87 13.00 -4.57
CA VAL A 213 2.97 13.86 -3.78
C VAL A 213 3.21 15.33 -4.13
N PRO A 214 2.53 15.89 -5.17
CA PRO A 214 2.67 17.30 -5.51
C PRO A 214 2.02 18.23 -4.47
N PHE A 215 1.02 17.74 -3.73
CA PHE A 215 0.30 18.47 -2.69
C PHE A 215 0.18 17.61 -1.41
N PRO A 216 0.55 18.09 -0.20
CA PRO A 216 0.62 17.27 1.02
C PRO A 216 -0.69 16.64 1.55
N ARG A 217 -1.83 16.85 0.88
CA ARG A 217 -3.12 16.19 1.19
C ARG A 217 -3.57 15.21 0.09
N LEU A 218 -2.83 15.14 -1.02
CA LEU A 218 -3.12 14.35 -2.22
C LEU A 218 -2.07 13.24 -2.38
N HIS A 219 -1.97 12.34 -1.40
CA HIS A 219 -1.00 11.24 -1.30
C HIS A 219 -1.67 9.86 -1.25
N PHE A 220 -2.92 9.79 -1.73
CA PHE A 220 -3.70 8.56 -1.84
C PHE A 220 -3.50 7.91 -3.20
N PHE A 221 -2.63 6.91 -3.26
CA PHE A 221 -2.23 6.27 -4.50
C PHE A 221 -3.15 5.11 -4.86
N MET A 222 -3.62 5.09 -6.11
CA MET A 222 -4.14 3.88 -6.72
C MET A 222 -2.98 2.97 -7.09
N THR A 223 -3.06 1.70 -6.66
CA THR A 223 -2.07 0.68 -7.02
C THR A 223 -2.62 -0.24 -8.11
N GLY A 224 -1.71 -0.81 -8.90
CA GLY A 224 -2.03 -1.79 -9.93
C GLY A 224 -0.89 -2.79 -10.12
N TYR A 225 -1.19 -3.95 -10.69
CA TYR A 225 -0.18 -4.99 -10.92
C TYR A 225 -0.38 -5.67 -12.27
N ALA A 226 0.72 -5.93 -12.97
CA ALA A 226 0.74 -6.75 -14.17
C ALA A 226 1.95 -7.73 -14.12
N PRO A 227 1.83 -8.98 -14.57
CA PRO A 227 0.67 -9.56 -15.25
C PRO A 227 -0.36 -10.18 -14.30
N LEU A 228 -1.64 -9.95 -14.57
CA LEU A 228 -2.75 -10.68 -13.94
C LEU A 228 -3.20 -11.81 -14.86
N THR A 229 -2.59 -13.00 -14.70
CA THR A 229 -2.92 -14.20 -15.49
C THR A 229 -3.35 -15.35 -14.59
N ALA A 230 -4.39 -16.08 -15.00
CA ALA A 230 -4.86 -17.27 -14.30
C ALA A 230 -3.73 -18.32 -14.21
N ARG A 231 -3.64 -19.04 -13.08
CA ARG A 231 -2.53 -19.98 -12.77
C ARG A 231 -2.28 -21.03 -13.86
N GLY A 232 -3.33 -21.48 -14.56
CA GLY A 232 -3.22 -22.43 -15.68
C GLY A 232 -2.68 -21.85 -17.00
N SER A 233 -2.70 -20.53 -17.17
CA SER A 233 -2.28 -19.84 -18.41
C SER A 233 -0.90 -19.20 -18.33
N ALA A 234 -0.38 -18.96 -17.11
CA ALA A 234 0.87 -18.25 -16.85
C ALA A 234 2.10 -18.86 -17.57
N ASN A 235 2.15 -20.19 -17.68
CA ASN A 235 3.25 -20.90 -18.35
C ASN A 235 3.21 -20.78 -19.88
N PHE A 236 2.04 -20.51 -20.49
CA PHE A 236 1.84 -20.58 -21.94
C PHE A 236 1.99 -19.23 -22.65
N ARG A 237 1.73 -18.10 -21.97
CA ARG A 237 1.86 -16.76 -22.57
C ARG A 237 3.20 -16.11 -22.20
N PRO A 238 4.08 -15.77 -23.16
CA PRO A 238 4.96 -14.64 -22.95
C PRO A 238 4.10 -13.37 -22.90
N VAL A 239 3.97 -12.80 -21.70
CA VAL A 239 3.54 -11.39 -21.54
C VAL A 239 4.64 -10.48 -22.11
N SER A 240 4.48 -9.15 -22.04
CA SER A 240 5.24 -8.26 -22.92
C SER A 240 5.33 -6.82 -22.37
N ILE A 241 6.43 -6.03 -22.47
CA ILE A 241 6.53 -4.71 -21.81
C ILE A 241 5.40 -3.80 -22.27
N PRO A 242 5.21 -3.57 -23.57
CA PRO A 242 3.98 -2.99 -24.09
C PRO A 242 2.64 -3.59 -23.61
N GLU A 243 2.48 -4.92 -23.49
CA GLU A 243 1.23 -5.52 -22.97
C GLU A 243 1.04 -5.33 -21.47
N LEU A 244 2.14 -5.27 -20.71
CA LEU A 244 2.18 -5.06 -19.27
C LEU A 244 1.90 -3.61 -18.98
N THR A 245 2.54 -2.70 -19.70
CA THR A 245 2.25 -1.28 -19.80
C THR A 245 0.78 -1.04 -20.18
N GLN A 246 0.24 -1.74 -21.19
CA GLN A 246 -1.18 -1.64 -21.54
C GLN A 246 -2.10 -2.19 -20.44
N GLN A 247 -1.72 -3.31 -19.79
CA GLN A 247 -2.41 -3.84 -18.62
C GLN A 247 -2.32 -2.89 -17.41
N MET A 248 -1.23 -2.14 -17.28
CA MET A 248 -0.96 -1.21 -16.18
C MET A 248 -1.98 -0.07 -16.13
N PHE A 249 -2.49 0.34 -17.29
CA PHE A 249 -3.51 1.38 -17.44
C PHE A 249 -4.93 0.83 -17.72
N ASP A 250 -5.14 -0.51 -17.73
CA ASP A 250 -6.48 -1.09 -17.79
C ASP A 250 -7.13 -1.02 -16.40
N ALA A 251 -8.28 -0.35 -16.30
CA ALA A 251 -9.07 -0.24 -15.08
C ALA A 251 -9.35 -1.61 -14.40
N LYS A 252 -9.38 -2.71 -15.16
CA LYS A 252 -9.56 -4.08 -14.65
C LYS A 252 -8.40 -4.61 -13.79
N ASN A 253 -7.24 -3.94 -13.81
CA ASN A 253 -6.03 -4.35 -13.09
C ASN A 253 -5.66 -3.39 -11.95
N MET A 254 -6.49 -2.37 -11.73
CA MET A 254 -6.39 -1.46 -10.58
C MET A 254 -6.89 -2.16 -9.32
N MET A 255 -6.17 -2.00 -8.22
CA MET A 255 -6.50 -2.56 -6.91
C MET A 255 -7.47 -1.67 -6.11
N ALA A 256 -7.94 -0.57 -6.70
CA ALA A 256 -8.99 0.30 -6.18
C ALA A 256 -10.13 0.38 -7.21
N ALA A 257 -11.40 0.23 -6.78
CA ALA A 257 -12.55 0.26 -7.69
C ALA A 257 -12.93 1.71 -8.05
N SER A 258 -12.13 2.31 -8.93
CA SER A 258 -12.34 3.65 -9.51
C SER A 258 -11.79 3.63 -10.93
N ASP A 259 -12.47 4.27 -11.89
CA ASP A 259 -12.02 4.23 -13.29
C ASP A 259 -10.95 5.31 -13.53
N PRO A 260 -9.71 4.96 -13.91
CA PRO A 260 -8.68 5.98 -14.16
C PRO A 260 -9.03 6.96 -15.28
N ARG A 261 -9.99 6.61 -16.13
CA ARG A 261 -10.48 7.47 -17.23
C ARG A 261 -11.47 8.54 -16.76
N ASN A 262 -11.96 8.46 -15.52
CA ASN A 262 -12.86 9.45 -14.91
C ASN A 262 -12.09 10.56 -14.17
N GLY A 263 -10.76 10.55 -14.17
CA GLY A 263 -9.90 11.56 -13.55
C GLY A 263 -8.67 11.89 -14.40
N ARG A 264 -7.75 12.66 -13.83
CA ARG A 264 -6.40 12.90 -14.38
C ARG A 264 -5.36 12.31 -13.42
N TYR A 265 -4.29 11.75 -13.96
CA TYR A 265 -3.11 11.41 -13.18
C TYR A 265 -2.30 12.66 -12.88
N LEU A 266 -1.96 12.88 -11.61
CA LEU A 266 -1.04 13.94 -11.17
C LEU A 266 0.41 13.46 -11.27
N THR A 267 0.66 12.21 -10.84
CA THR A 267 1.98 11.56 -10.87
C THR A 267 1.82 10.06 -11.10
N VAL A 268 2.83 9.44 -11.72
CA VAL A 268 2.86 7.99 -12.01
C VAL A 268 4.26 7.45 -11.80
N ALA A 269 4.37 6.35 -11.05
CA ALA A 269 5.55 5.51 -11.00
C ALA A 269 5.22 4.08 -11.47
N ALA A 270 6.13 3.49 -12.24
CA ALA A 270 6.02 2.15 -12.80
C ALA A 270 7.29 1.35 -12.50
N VAL A 271 7.17 0.34 -11.61
CA VAL A 271 8.30 -0.48 -11.17
C VAL A 271 8.37 -1.74 -12.03
N PHE A 272 9.22 -1.72 -13.06
CA PHE A 272 9.48 -2.86 -13.94
C PHE A 272 10.43 -3.87 -13.27
N ARG A 273 10.04 -5.15 -13.26
CA ARG A 273 10.80 -6.27 -12.68
C ARG A 273 11.06 -7.33 -13.75
N GLY A 274 12.32 -7.74 -13.90
CA GLY A 274 12.75 -8.78 -14.85
C GLY A 274 14.10 -8.46 -15.50
N LYS A 275 14.39 -9.13 -16.63
CA LYS A 275 15.50 -8.74 -17.53
C LYS A 275 14.95 -7.73 -18.54
N VAL A 276 15.17 -6.45 -18.25
CA VAL A 276 14.54 -5.30 -18.91
C VAL A 276 15.54 -4.58 -19.83
N ALA A 277 15.10 -4.17 -21.02
CA ALA A 277 15.83 -3.19 -21.83
C ALA A 277 15.29 -1.79 -21.50
N MET A 278 16.07 -0.94 -20.81
CA MET A 278 15.60 0.37 -20.34
C MET A 278 15.09 1.25 -21.49
N LYS A 279 15.77 1.23 -22.63
CA LYS A 279 15.31 1.90 -23.86
C LYS A 279 13.90 1.46 -24.31
N GLU A 280 13.58 0.16 -24.22
CA GLU A 280 12.23 -0.33 -24.56
C GLU A 280 11.19 0.16 -23.54
N VAL A 281 11.56 0.32 -22.26
CA VAL A 281 10.67 0.94 -21.25
C VAL A 281 10.44 2.41 -21.54
N GLU A 282 11.50 3.18 -21.81
CA GLU A 282 11.42 4.62 -22.10
C GLU A 282 10.57 4.89 -23.36
N GLU A 283 10.85 4.19 -24.46
CA GLU A 283 10.05 4.25 -25.68
C GLU A 283 8.59 3.85 -25.40
N GLN A 284 8.32 2.91 -24.49
CA GLN A 284 6.95 2.49 -24.18
C GLN A 284 6.21 3.39 -23.20
N MET A 285 6.88 4.08 -22.28
CA MET A 285 6.26 5.13 -21.46
C MET A 285 5.91 6.35 -22.32
N GLN A 286 6.80 6.76 -23.22
CA GLN A 286 6.51 7.80 -24.22
C GLN A 286 5.39 7.38 -25.19
N ASN A 287 5.34 6.09 -25.58
CA ASN A 287 4.22 5.57 -26.36
C ASN A 287 2.91 5.43 -25.56
N VAL A 288 2.89 5.28 -24.22
CA VAL A 288 1.63 5.44 -23.46
C VAL A 288 1.11 6.87 -23.60
N GLN A 289 1.99 7.85 -23.40
CA GLN A 289 1.65 9.27 -23.53
C GLN A 289 1.20 9.63 -24.96
N SER A 290 1.64 8.87 -25.97
CA SER A 290 1.41 9.18 -27.40
C SER A 290 0.35 8.30 -28.11
N LYS A 291 0.44 6.96 -28.02
CA LYS A 291 -0.51 5.87 -28.44
C LYS A 291 0.07 4.46 -28.15
N ASN A 292 -0.68 3.58 -27.47
CA ASN A 292 -0.24 2.29 -26.85
C ASN A 292 0.13 1.07 -27.79
N SER A 293 0.99 0.13 -27.29
CA SER A 293 1.34 -1.30 -27.72
C SER A 293 2.40 -1.53 -28.86
N ALA A 294 3.15 -2.65 -29.11
CA ALA A 294 3.34 -4.07 -28.63
C ALA A 294 4.81 -4.61 -28.96
N GLY A 295 5.57 -5.55 -28.31
CA GLY A 295 5.50 -6.32 -27.02
C GLY A 295 6.57 -7.44 -26.68
N PHE A 296 7.42 -7.39 -25.60
CA PHE A 296 8.20 -8.58 -25.01
C PHE A 296 8.53 -8.66 -23.46
N LYS A 297 8.75 -9.85 -22.85
CA LYS A 297 8.31 -10.34 -21.47
C LYS A 297 8.91 -9.79 -20.14
N MET A 298 8.03 -9.40 -19.17
CA MET A 298 8.36 -8.82 -17.84
C MET A 298 7.25 -8.95 -16.75
N ALA A 299 7.39 -8.27 -15.59
CA ALA A 299 6.32 -7.89 -14.66
C ALA A 299 6.43 -6.40 -14.23
N VAL A 300 5.33 -5.76 -13.81
CA VAL A 300 5.26 -4.31 -13.52
C VAL A 300 4.30 -4.01 -12.37
N THR A 301 4.71 -3.14 -11.44
CA THR A 301 3.82 -2.60 -10.40
C THR A 301 3.56 -1.11 -10.64
N PHE A 302 2.30 -0.71 -10.55
CA PHE A 302 1.83 0.64 -10.78
C PHE A 302 1.56 1.37 -9.47
N ILE A 303 1.98 2.62 -9.41
CA ILE A 303 1.59 3.58 -8.38
C ILE A 303 1.13 4.84 -9.12
N GLY A 304 -0.15 5.16 -9.07
CA GLY A 304 -0.73 6.34 -9.72
C GLY A 304 -1.40 7.25 -8.70
N ASN A 305 -0.98 8.50 -8.63
CA ASN A 305 -1.74 9.54 -7.95
C ASN A 305 -2.76 10.10 -8.95
N THR A 306 -4.05 10.00 -8.66
CA THR A 306 -5.11 10.33 -9.64
C THR A 306 -6.35 10.88 -8.96
N THR A 307 -6.96 11.89 -9.59
CA THR A 307 -8.15 12.54 -9.06
C THR A 307 -9.39 11.63 -9.05
N CYS A 308 -9.37 10.46 -9.72
CA CYS A 308 -10.49 9.51 -9.64
C CYS A 308 -10.58 8.72 -8.32
N ILE A 309 -9.56 8.78 -7.44
CA ILE A 309 -9.65 8.18 -6.09
C ILE A 309 -10.81 8.74 -5.26
N GLN A 310 -11.33 9.93 -5.64
CA GLN A 310 -12.55 10.50 -5.08
C GLN A 310 -13.78 9.58 -5.23
N GLU A 311 -13.84 8.69 -6.22
CA GLU A 311 -14.93 7.73 -6.39
C GLU A 311 -14.97 6.72 -5.24
N LEU A 312 -13.80 6.21 -4.83
CA LEU A 312 -13.65 5.30 -3.68
C LEU A 312 -14.11 5.98 -2.38
N PHE A 313 -13.67 7.22 -2.13
CA PHE A 313 -14.11 7.99 -0.96
C PHE A 313 -15.61 8.29 -1.00
N LYS A 314 -16.13 8.77 -2.13
CA LYS A 314 -17.56 9.08 -2.29
C LYS A 314 -18.46 7.87 -2.02
N ARG A 315 -18.13 6.69 -2.58
CA ARG A 315 -18.87 5.43 -2.36
C ARG A 315 -19.00 5.09 -0.87
N VAL A 316 -17.92 5.22 -0.12
CA VAL A 316 -17.90 4.95 1.34
C VAL A 316 -18.59 6.06 2.12
N GLY A 317 -18.43 7.33 1.72
CA GLY A 317 -19.12 8.48 2.28
C GLY A 317 -20.65 8.42 2.11
N ASP A 318 -21.14 7.94 0.97
CA ASP A 318 -22.56 7.72 0.69
C ASP A 318 -23.13 6.58 1.57
N GLN A 319 -22.38 5.47 1.72
CA GLN A 319 -22.75 4.37 2.63
C GLN A 319 -22.79 4.84 4.10
N PHE A 320 -21.77 5.55 4.55
CA PHE A 320 -21.71 6.14 5.89
C PHE A 320 -22.89 7.10 6.13
N THR A 321 -23.14 8.00 5.19
CA THR A 321 -24.24 8.98 5.23
C THR A 321 -25.61 8.28 5.32
N ALA A 322 -25.81 7.18 4.60
CA ALA A 322 -27.05 6.41 4.64
C ALA A 322 -27.30 5.73 6.00
N MET A 323 -26.25 5.29 6.70
CA MET A 323 -26.33 4.73 8.05
C MET A 323 -26.50 5.83 9.11
N PHE A 324 -25.70 6.89 9.04
CA PHE A 324 -25.69 7.99 10.01
C PHE A 324 -27.02 8.78 10.02
N LYS A 325 -27.62 9.05 8.85
CA LYS A 325 -28.96 9.65 8.73
C LYS A 325 -30.08 8.85 9.42
N ARG A 326 -29.84 7.57 9.72
CA ARG A 326 -30.77 6.67 10.43
C ARG A 326 -30.36 6.41 11.89
N LYS A 327 -29.25 7.01 12.37
CA LYS A 327 -28.55 6.68 13.62
C LYS A 327 -28.31 5.16 13.80
N ALA A 328 -28.16 4.43 12.69
CA ALA A 328 -27.99 2.98 12.73
C ALA A 328 -26.67 2.62 13.45
N PHE A 329 -26.74 1.69 14.40
CA PHE A 329 -25.62 1.24 15.25
C PHE A 329 -24.89 2.30 16.09
N LEU A 330 -25.29 3.58 16.04
CA LEU A 330 -24.59 4.70 16.71
C LEU A 330 -24.41 4.49 18.23
N HIS A 331 -25.35 3.80 18.88
CA HIS A 331 -25.26 3.48 20.32
C HIS A 331 -24.05 2.60 20.70
N TRP A 332 -23.51 1.80 19.78
CA TRP A 332 -22.27 1.05 20.05
C TRP A 332 -21.05 1.98 20.16
N TYR A 333 -21.10 3.16 19.55
CA TYR A 333 -19.98 4.11 19.53
C TYR A 333 -20.08 5.05 20.73
N THR A 334 -21.27 5.58 21.02
CA THR A 334 -21.49 6.49 22.14
C THR A 334 -21.40 5.81 23.51
N GLN A 335 -21.60 4.48 23.59
CA GLN A 335 -21.34 3.69 24.80
C GLN A 335 -19.85 3.60 25.16
N GLU A 336 -18.95 3.80 24.21
CA GLU A 336 -17.49 3.80 24.42
C GLU A 336 -16.93 5.23 24.58
N GLY A 337 -17.80 6.25 24.72
CA GLY A 337 -17.41 7.64 24.97
C GLY A 337 -17.38 8.58 23.75
N MET A 338 -17.65 8.09 22.53
CA MET A 338 -17.69 8.92 21.32
C MET A 338 -18.85 9.93 21.33
N ASP A 339 -18.63 11.18 20.90
CA ASP A 339 -19.71 12.19 20.79
C ASP A 339 -20.54 11.98 19.51
N GLU A 340 -21.86 12.21 19.54
CA GLU A 340 -22.69 12.20 18.33
C GLU A 340 -22.32 13.29 17.30
N MET A 341 -21.61 14.35 17.72
CA MET A 341 -21.12 15.41 16.84
C MET A 341 -19.79 15.08 16.15
N GLU A 342 -18.98 14.19 16.71
CA GLU A 342 -17.64 13.83 16.24
C GLU A 342 -17.59 13.28 14.79
N PRO A 343 -18.59 12.52 14.30
CA PRO A 343 -18.62 12.11 12.89
C PRO A 343 -19.00 13.24 11.91
N SER A 344 -19.54 14.37 12.40
CA SER A 344 -20.01 15.49 11.56
C SER A 344 -18.88 16.25 10.83
N PRO A 345 -17.78 16.69 11.48
CA PRO A 345 -16.63 17.24 10.76
C PRO A 345 -16.02 16.18 9.84
N THR A 346 -15.85 14.94 10.33
CA THR A 346 -15.33 13.81 9.56
C THR A 346 -16.06 13.66 8.23
N CYS A 347 -17.39 13.67 8.22
CA CYS A 347 -18.21 13.56 7.01
C CYS A 347 -17.93 14.63 5.93
N LYS A 348 -17.35 15.79 6.28
CA LYS A 348 -17.02 16.85 5.31
C LYS A 348 -15.79 16.51 4.45
N ILE A 349 -14.82 15.76 4.97
CA ILE A 349 -13.63 15.33 4.20
C ILE A 349 -13.99 14.35 3.09
N TRP A 350 -15.04 13.54 3.27
CA TRP A 350 -15.55 12.58 2.29
C TRP A 350 -16.55 13.22 1.30
N SER A 351 -16.94 14.48 1.50
CA SER A 351 -17.85 15.18 0.59
C SER A 351 -17.08 15.70 -0.65
N PRO A 352 -17.70 15.75 -1.85
CA PRO A 352 -17.02 16.21 -3.06
C PRO A 352 -16.49 17.65 -3.02
N SER A 353 -16.84 18.45 -2.01
CA SER A 353 -16.30 19.79 -1.79
C SER A 353 -14.92 19.79 -1.09
N ASN A 354 -14.18 18.68 -1.14
CA ASN A 354 -12.78 18.62 -0.72
C ASN A 354 -11.93 19.25 -1.84
N GLN A 355 -11.97 20.58 -1.86
CA GLN A 355 -11.91 21.40 -3.07
C GLN A 355 -10.65 21.18 -3.91
N GLN A 356 -9.51 20.90 -3.26
CA GLN A 356 -8.22 20.59 -3.89
C GLN A 356 -8.27 19.52 -4.99
N TYR A 357 -9.14 18.50 -4.91
CA TYR A 357 -9.26 17.48 -5.99
C TYR A 357 -10.00 17.99 -7.24
N GLN A 358 -10.71 19.12 -7.15
CA GLN A 358 -11.40 19.79 -8.26
C GLN A 358 -10.63 21.04 -8.70
N ASP A 359 -10.07 21.80 -7.77
CA ASP A 359 -9.21 22.96 -8.03
C ASP A 359 -7.92 22.53 -8.75
N ALA A 360 -7.32 21.38 -8.41
CA ALA A 360 -6.20 20.78 -9.16
C ALA A 360 -6.57 20.30 -10.57
N THR A 361 -7.85 20.31 -10.96
CA THR A 361 -8.27 20.15 -12.37
C THR A 361 -8.59 21.47 -13.08
N ILE A 362 -8.42 22.60 -12.40
CA ILE A 362 -8.69 23.96 -12.89
C ILE A 362 -7.39 24.79 -12.95
N GLU A 363 -6.51 24.70 -11.95
CA GLU A 363 -5.29 25.52 -11.88
C GLU A 363 -4.26 25.21 -12.99
N GLU A 364 -4.23 23.99 -13.53
CA GLU A 364 -3.37 23.62 -14.68
C GLU A 364 -3.89 24.10 -16.05
N GLU A 365 -5.03 24.80 -16.14
CA GLU A 365 -5.44 25.47 -17.39
C GLU A 365 -4.82 26.88 -17.54
N GLY A 366 -3.93 27.28 -16.63
CA GLY A 366 -3.15 28.52 -16.69
C GLY A 366 -1.64 28.32 -16.84
N GLU A 367 -1.04 29.06 -17.79
CA GLU A 367 0.38 29.43 -17.86
C GLU A 367 1.44 28.31 -17.91
N TYR A 368 1.50 27.63 -19.06
CA TYR A 368 2.78 27.23 -19.68
C TYR A 368 2.77 27.65 -21.16
N GLU A 369 2.97 28.95 -21.44
CA GLU A 369 3.42 29.40 -22.76
C GLU A 369 4.96 29.35 -22.80
N ASP A 370 5.53 28.74 -23.85
CA ASP A 370 6.98 28.54 -23.98
C ASP A 370 7.74 29.86 -24.28
N GLU A 371 8.16 30.59 -23.23
CA GLU A 371 9.22 31.60 -23.36
C GLU A 371 10.59 30.92 -23.60
N LEU A 372 10.82 30.51 -24.84
CA LEU A 372 12.14 30.13 -25.34
C LEU A 372 13.09 31.34 -25.24
N PRO A 373 14.30 31.19 -24.65
CA PRO A 373 15.30 32.25 -24.66
C PRO A 373 15.72 32.57 -26.10
N VAL A 374 15.50 33.81 -26.53
CA VAL A 374 16.05 34.33 -27.78
C VAL A 374 17.52 34.69 -27.53
N GLU A 375 18.45 33.96 -28.15
CA GLU A 375 19.87 34.31 -28.12
C GLU A 375 20.11 35.64 -28.88
N GLU A 376 20.97 36.50 -28.33
CA GLU A 376 21.35 37.80 -28.93
C GLU A 376 22.40 37.62 -30.04
N GLU A 377 22.31 38.42 -31.12
CA GLU A 377 23.35 38.57 -32.18
C GLU A 377 24.32 39.74 -31.90
#